data_AF-A0A1M6XUG0-F1
#
_entry.id   AF-A0A1M6XUG0-F1
#
_cell.length_a   1.000
_cell.length_b   1.000
_cell.length_c   1.000
_cell.angle_alpha   90.00
_cell.angle_beta   90.00
_cell.angle_gamma   90.00
#
_symmetry.space_group_name_H-M   'P 1'
#
loop_
_entity.id
_entity.type
_entity.pdbx_description
1 polymer ?
#
loop_
_entity_poly.entity_id
_entity_poly.type
_entity_poly.pdbx_seq_one_letter_code
_entity_poly.pdbx_strand_id
1 'polypeptide(L)'
;MKKLYVVNLLLAVVAIVMLASSILIEVLHGADWLGMANHFWVALHAIFGILMAILVFAHLRLNWARVSAWLTRFKKSSNKVTKALVILSIVAFISGFAAIFTFFTSGHGPVGGIHGKLALVFLIIGIGHFIKRIKWYFKK
;
A
#
# COMPACT_ATOMS: atom_id res chain seq x y z
N MET A 1 8.01 -10.14 19.02
CA MET A 1 8.86 -9.03 18.54
C MET A 1 9.51 -9.32 17.19
N LYS A 2 10.26 -10.42 17.01
CA LYS A 2 10.89 -10.78 15.71
C LYS A 2 9.94 -10.74 14.49
N LYS A 3 8.74 -11.33 14.60
CA LYS A 3 7.73 -11.32 13.51
C LYS A 3 7.30 -9.91 13.09
N LEU A 4 7.07 -9.02 14.07
CA LEU A 4 6.67 -7.63 13.79
C LEU A 4 7.81 -6.84 13.14
N TYR A 5 9.05 -7.08 13.56
CA TYR A 5 10.22 -6.47 12.95
C TYR A 5 10.33 -6.82 11.46
N VAL A 6 10.24 -8.12 11.14
CA VAL A 6 10.30 -8.61 9.75
C VAL A 6 9.17 -8.02 8.91
N VAL A 7 7.93 -8.08 9.40
CA VAL A 7 6.77 -7.52 8.67
C VAL A 7 6.96 -6.04 8.41
N ASN A 8 7.40 -5.26 9.39
CA ASN A 8 7.54 -3.83 9.18
C ASN A 8 8.72 -3.47 8.26
N LEU A 9 9.82 -4.23 8.31
CA LEU A 9 10.94 -4.06 7.40
C LEU A 9 10.51 -4.37 5.96
N LEU A 10 9.83 -5.49 5.74
CA LEU A 10 9.27 -5.85 4.43
C LEU A 10 8.27 -4.79 3.95
N LEU A 11 7.40 -4.29 4.84
CA LEU A 11 6.45 -3.24 4.50
C LEU A 11 7.16 -1.96 4.06
N ALA A 12 8.27 -1.58 4.70
CA ALA A 12 9.05 -0.42 4.30
C ALA A 12 9.71 -0.61 2.92
N VAL A 13 10.29 -1.78 2.66
CA VAL A 13 10.88 -2.11 1.35
C VAL A 13 9.82 -2.11 0.25
N VAL A 14 8.69 -2.79 0.48
CA VAL A 14 7.58 -2.86 -0.49
C VAL A 14 6.97 -1.48 -0.71
N ALA A 15 6.86 -0.62 0.32
CA ALA A 15 6.40 0.76 0.15
C ALA A 15 7.27 1.56 -0.84
N ILE A 16 8.60 1.39 -0.79
CA ILE A 16 9.53 2.04 -1.72
C ILE A 16 9.31 1.52 -3.15
N VAL A 17 9.19 0.20 -3.32
CA VAL A 17 8.91 -0.42 -4.62
C VAL A 17 7.56 0.05 -5.19
N MET A 18 6.54 0.16 -4.35
CA MET A 18 5.22 0.66 -4.74
C MET A 18 5.27 2.12 -5.19
N LEU A 19 6.00 2.97 -4.47
CA LEU A 19 6.16 4.37 -4.86
C LEU A 19 6.90 4.48 -6.20
N ALA A 20 8.03 3.79 -6.35
CA ALA A 20 8.81 3.80 -7.58
C ALA A 20 8.01 3.30 -8.79
N SER A 21 7.34 2.16 -8.65
CA SER A 21 6.51 1.59 -9.72
C SER A 21 5.29 2.47 -10.07
N SER A 22 4.67 3.13 -9.08
CA SER A 22 3.57 4.07 -9.36
C SER A 22 4.03 5.30 -10.15
N ILE A 23 5.21 5.85 -9.81
CA ILE A 23 5.78 6.99 -10.54
C ILE A 23 6.15 6.56 -11.96
N LEU A 24 6.74 5.36 -12.12
CA LEU A 24 7.07 4.81 -13.43
C LEU A 24 5.82 4.72 -14.33
N ILE A 25 4.74 4.09 -13.85
CA ILE A 25 3.50 3.92 -14.64
C ILE A 25 2.88 5.27 -15.00
N GLU A 26 2.87 6.22 -14.07
CA GLU A 26 2.34 7.57 -14.32
C GLU A 26 3.18 8.30 -15.38
N VAL A 27 4.51 8.24 -15.29
CA VAL A 27 5.41 8.93 -16.24
C VAL A 27 5.35 8.31 -17.63
N LEU A 28 5.24 6.98 -17.72
CA LEU A 28 5.19 6.30 -19.02
C LEU A 28 3.87 6.55 -19.77
N HIS A 29 2.78 6.95 -19.11
CA HIS A 29 1.49 7.23 -19.73
C HIS A 29 1.03 6.10 -20.70
N GLY A 30 1.32 4.84 -20.37
CA GLY A 30 0.98 3.70 -21.22
C GLY A 30 2.05 3.30 -22.24
N ALA A 31 3.19 4.00 -22.31
CA ALA A 31 4.30 3.66 -23.18
C ALA A 31 5.10 2.44 -22.68
N ASP A 32 5.78 1.79 -23.62
CA ASP A 32 6.69 0.68 -23.32
C ASP A 32 8.00 1.21 -22.71
N TRP A 33 8.63 0.40 -21.86
CA TRP A 33 9.89 0.76 -21.19
C TRP A 33 10.80 -0.45 -21.04
N LEU A 34 12.10 -0.25 -21.30
CA LEU A 34 13.12 -1.32 -21.35
C LEU A 34 12.74 -2.52 -22.23
N GLY A 35 12.05 -2.27 -23.35
CA GLY A 35 11.58 -3.32 -24.26
C GLY A 35 10.42 -4.16 -23.73
N MET A 36 9.83 -3.78 -22.59
CA MET A 36 8.69 -4.45 -21.98
C MET A 36 7.43 -3.59 -22.14
N ALA A 37 6.32 -4.25 -22.49
CA ALA A 37 5.04 -3.59 -22.68
C ALA A 37 4.53 -2.96 -21.38
N ASN A 38 3.77 -1.85 -21.45
CA ASN A 38 3.16 -1.21 -20.27
C ASN A 38 2.38 -2.19 -19.37
N HIS A 39 1.70 -3.18 -19.96
CA HIS A 39 0.97 -4.23 -19.24
C HIS A 39 1.85 -5.00 -18.25
N PHE A 40 3.13 -5.21 -18.58
CA PHE A 40 4.09 -5.87 -17.68
C PHE A 40 4.35 -5.02 -16.43
N TRP A 41 4.56 -3.72 -16.60
CA TRP A 41 4.82 -2.80 -15.48
C TRP A 41 3.60 -2.65 -14.58
N VAL A 42 2.40 -2.57 -15.18
CA VAL A 42 1.12 -2.56 -14.44
C VAL A 42 0.92 -3.88 -13.68
N ALA A 43 1.21 -5.03 -14.29
CA ALA A 43 1.11 -6.33 -13.61
C ALA A 43 2.10 -6.43 -12.44
N LEU A 44 3.34 -5.98 -12.62
CA LEU A 44 4.35 -5.95 -11.55
C LEU A 44 3.90 -5.08 -10.38
N HIS A 45 3.38 -3.89 -10.66
CA HIS A 45 2.80 -3.00 -9.66
C HIS A 45 1.62 -3.66 -8.91
N ALA A 46 0.73 -4.33 -9.63
CA ALA A 46 -0.39 -5.05 -9.03
C ALA A 46 0.07 -6.19 -8.10
N ILE A 47 1.09 -6.96 -8.49
CA ILE A 47 1.66 -8.04 -7.65
C ILE A 47 2.23 -7.46 -6.35
N PHE A 48 3.03 -6.40 -6.43
CA PHE A 48 3.55 -5.73 -5.24
C PHE A 48 2.44 -5.05 -4.42
N GLY A 49 1.37 -4.57 -5.06
CA GLY A 49 0.20 -4.02 -4.39
C GLY A 49 -0.55 -5.05 -3.55
N ILE A 50 -0.70 -6.27 -4.07
CA ILE A 50 -1.27 -7.40 -3.32
C ILE A 50 -0.35 -7.77 -2.16
N LEU A 51 0.97 -7.87 -2.39
CA LEU A 51 1.94 -8.13 -1.33
C LEU A 51 1.88 -7.06 -0.22
N MET A 52 1.78 -5.79 -0.60
CA MET A 52 1.62 -4.65 0.32
C MET A 52 0.36 -4.81 1.16
N ALA A 53 -0.78 -5.17 0.56
CA ALA A 53 -2.03 -5.40 1.28
C ALA A 53 -1.92 -6.55 2.28
N ILE A 54 -1.27 -7.65 1.91
CA ILE A 54 -0.98 -8.78 2.80
C ILE A 54 -0.11 -8.33 3.99
N LEU A 55 0.94 -7.56 3.73
CA LEU A 55 1.83 -7.04 4.77
C LEU A 55 1.12 -6.04 5.69
N VAL A 56 0.25 -5.18 5.18
CA VAL A 56 -0.61 -4.29 5.99
C VAL A 56 -1.54 -5.11 6.87
N PHE A 57 -2.19 -6.14 6.32
CA PHE A 57 -3.04 -7.03 7.11
C PHE A 57 -2.25 -7.74 8.22
N ALA A 58 -1.07 -8.26 7.91
CA ALA A 58 -0.18 -8.88 8.89
C ALA A 58 0.26 -7.88 9.96
N HIS A 59 0.62 -6.65 9.57
CA HIS A 59 0.98 -5.58 10.48
C HIS A 59 -0.17 -5.24 11.44
N LEU A 60 -1.39 -5.08 10.93
CA LEU A 60 -2.58 -4.85 11.75
C LEU A 60 -2.86 -6.03 12.69
N ARG A 61 -2.73 -7.27 12.22
CA ARG A 61 -2.92 -8.47 13.06
C ARG A 61 -1.93 -8.54 14.21
N LEU A 62 -0.67 -8.19 13.96
CA LEU A 62 0.37 -8.21 14.99
C LEU A 62 0.20 -7.07 16.02
N ASN A 63 -0.37 -5.93 15.63
CA ASN A 63 -0.59 -4.79 16.52
C ASN A 63 -1.95 -4.83 17.25
N TRP A 64 -3.01 -5.33 16.61
CA TRP A 64 -4.39 -5.32 17.12
C TRP A 64 -4.93 -6.69 17.52
N ALA A 65 -4.07 -7.71 17.52
CA ALA A 65 -4.40 -9.09 17.83
C ALA A 65 -5.47 -9.67 16.88
N ARG A 66 -6.40 -10.48 17.41
CA ARG A 66 -7.39 -11.25 16.63
C ARG A 66 -8.29 -10.34 15.79
N VAL A 67 -8.64 -10.79 14.59
CA VAL A 67 -9.48 -10.06 13.61
C VAL A 67 -10.84 -9.70 14.19
N SER A 68 -11.44 -10.55 15.02
CA SER A 68 -12.73 -10.28 15.68
C SER A 68 -12.71 -9.03 16.57
N ALA A 69 -11.55 -8.59 17.06
CA ALA A 69 -11.41 -7.39 17.87
C ALA A 69 -11.12 -6.12 17.06
N TRP A 70 -10.88 -6.22 15.74
CA TRP A 70 -10.38 -5.11 14.94
C TRP A 70 -11.35 -3.94 14.88
N LEU A 71 -12.64 -4.19 14.68
CA LEU A 71 -13.63 -3.11 14.64
C LEU A 71 -13.68 -2.35 15.97
N THR A 72 -13.63 -3.08 17.09
CA THR A 72 -13.59 -2.48 18.44
C THR A 72 -12.30 -1.70 18.66
N ARG A 73 -11.15 -2.23 18.25
CA ARG A 73 -9.84 -1.56 18.36
C ARG A 73 -9.78 -0.31 17.47
N PHE A 74 -10.32 -0.39 16.26
CA PHE A 74 -10.43 0.75 15.36
C PHE A 74 -11.30 1.84 15.99
N LYS A 75 -12.48 1.51 16.51
CA LYS A 75 -13.37 2.48 17.18
C LYS A 75 -12.67 3.14 18.38
N LYS A 76 -12.03 2.33 19.24
CA LYS A 76 -11.33 2.78 20.47
C LYS A 76 -9.98 3.46 20.22
N SER A 77 -9.41 3.38 19.01
CA SER A 77 -8.13 4.03 18.72
C SER A 77 -8.28 5.55 18.78
N SER A 78 -7.55 6.21 19.69
CA SER A 78 -7.46 7.67 19.74
C SER A 78 -6.53 8.24 18.66
N ASN A 79 -5.68 7.40 18.06
CA ASN A 79 -4.71 7.83 17.06
C ASN A 79 -5.39 8.03 15.70
N LYS A 80 -5.64 9.30 15.37
CA LYS A 80 -6.23 9.74 14.08
C LYS A 80 -5.40 9.30 12.87
N VAL A 81 -4.07 9.29 12.96
CA VAL A 81 -3.17 8.86 11.87
C VAL A 81 -3.37 7.38 11.56
N THR A 82 -3.40 6.53 12.59
CA THR A 82 -3.64 5.09 12.39
C THR A 82 -5.02 4.82 11.81
N LYS A 83 -6.06 5.55 12.26
CA LYS A 83 -7.40 5.44 11.68
C LYS A 83 -7.41 5.82 10.19
N ALA A 84 -6.79 6.94 9.85
CA ALA A 84 -6.67 7.39 8.47
C ALA A 84 -5.93 6.37 7.60
N LEU A 85 -4.79 5.84 8.08
CA LEU A 85 -4.04 4.81 7.34
C LEU A 85 -4.84 3.53 7.11
N VAL A 86 -5.63 3.08 8.09
CA VAL A 86 -6.49 1.91 7.90
C VAL A 86 -7.56 2.18 6.86
N ILE A 87 -8.27 3.31 6.94
CA ILE A 87 -9.28 3.69 5.94
C ILE A 87 -8.65 3.79 4.54
N LEU A 88 -7.56 4.53 4.42
CA LEU A 88 -6.86 4.73 3.15
C LEU A 88 -6.32 3.41 2.60
N SER A 89 -5.83 2.49 3.43
CA SER A 89 -5.38 1.18 2.96
C SER A 89 -6.52 0.34 2.37
N ILE A 90 -7.70 0.39 2.97
CA ILE A 90 -8.90 -0.30 2.47
C ILE A 90 -9.35 0.34 1.16
N VAL A 91 -9.44 1.67 1.10
CA VAL A 91 -9.85 2.41 -0.09
C VAL A 91 -8.85 2.19 -1.24
N ALA A 92 -7.55 2.24 -0.96
CA ALA A 92 -6.51 1.97 -1.95
C ALA A 92 -6.60 0.54 -2.48
N PHE A 93 -6.83 -0.45 -1.61
CA PHE A 93 -6.97 -1.84 -2.03
C PHE A 93 -8.19 -2.07 -2.93
N ILE A 94 -9.37 -1.55 -2.54
CA ILE A 94 -10.60 -1.69 -3.33
C ILE A 94 -10.47 -0.96 -4.67
N SER A 95 -9.98 0.28 -4.67
CA SER A 95 -9.77 1.04 -5.91
C SER A 95 -8.70 0.41 -6.81
N GLY A 96 -7.68 -0.23 -6.24
CA GLY A 96 -6.66 -0.97 -6.99
C GLY A 96 -7.24 -2.19 -7.70
N PHE A 97 -8.09 -2.96 -7.02
CA PHE A 97 -8.83 -4.05 -7.66
C PHE A 97 -9.73 -3.57 -8.79
N ALA A 98 -10.47 -2.49 -8.57
CA ALA A 98 -11.29 -1.89 -9.63
C ALA A 98 -10.41 -1.43 -10.82
N ALA A 99 -9.27 -0.79 -10.54
CA ALA A 99 -8.33 -0.35 -11.57
C ALA A 99 -7.80 -1.51 -12.41
N ILE A 100 -7.41 -2.63 -11.77
CA ILE A 100 -6.96 -3.85 -12.45
C ILE A 100 -8.06 -4.36 -13.39
N PHE A 101 -9.29 -4.49 -12.90
CA PHE A 101 -10.41 -4.97 -13.71
C PHE A 101 -10.63 -4.06 -14.94
N THR A 102 -10.71 -2.75 -14.72
CA THR A 102 -10.91 -1.79 -15.82
C THR A 102 -9.73 -1.74 -16.80
N PHE A 103 -8.51 -1.99 -16.32
CA PHE A 103 -7.31 -1.99 -17.16
C PHE A 103 -7.35 -3.13 -18.18
N PHE A 104 -7.78 -4.32 -17.77
CA PHE A 104 -7.89 -5.47 -18.68
C PHE A 104 -9.10 -5.38 -19.62
N THR A 105 -10.13 -4.61 -19.29
CA THR A 105 -11.31 -4.46 -20.17
C THR A 105 -11.19 -3.27 -21.11
N SER A 106 -10.50 -2.20 -20.71
CA SER A 106 -10.59 -0.90 -21.37
C SER A 106 -9.26 -0.14 -21.42
N GLY A 107 -8.16 -0.75 -20.98
CA GLY A 107 -6.84 -0.12 -20.97
C GLY A 107 -6.68 0.97 -19.90
N HIS A 108 -5.78 1.91 -20.14
CA HIS A 108 -5.56 3.04 -19.22
C HIS A 108 -6.85 3.85 -19.03
N GLY A 109 -7.23 4.08 -17.77
CA GLY A 109 -8.48 4.74 -17.44
C GLY A 109 -8.42 5.57 -16.16
N PRO A 110 -9.44 6.43 -15.94
CA PRO A 110 -9.48 7.37 -14.81
C PRO A 110 -9.47 6.69 -13.44
N VAL A 111 -9.96 5.44 -13.35
CA VAL A 111 -9.95 4.66 -12.10
C VAL A 111 -8.53 4.43 -11.59
N GLY A 112 -7.58 4.12 -12.48
CA GLY A 112 -6.17 3.96 -12.14
C GLY A 112 -5.55 5.26 -11.61
N GLY A 113 -5.86 6.40 -12.23
CA GLY A 113 -5.41 7.72 -11.77
C GLY A 113 -5.99 8.12 -10.41
N ILE A 114 -7.27 7.81 -10.15
CA ILE A 114 -7.90 8.03 -8.83
C ILE A 114 -7.24 7.15 -7.77
N HIS A 115 -7.04 5.86 -8.07
CA HIS A 115 -6.31 4.93 -7.19
C HIS A 115 -4.92 5.47 -6.85
N GLY A 116 -4.13 5.88 -7.85
CA GLY A 116 -2.78 6.39 -7.67
C GLY A 116 -2.71 7.58 -6.71
N LYS A 117 -3.62 8.55 -6.84
CA LYS A 117 -3.69 9.73 -5.95
C LYS A 117 -4.03 9.33 -4.51
N LEU A 118 -5.00 8.45 -4.31
CA LEU A 118 -5.40 7.98 -2.99
C LEU A 118 -4.29 7.15 -2.32
N ALA A 119 -3.63 6.28 -3.09
CA ALA A 119 -2.49 5.49 -2.63
C ALA A 119 -1.26 6.36 -2.32
N LEU A 120 -1.05 7.45 -3.06
CA LEU A 120 0.01 8.41 -2.76
C LEU A 120 -0.22 9.11 -1.41
N VAL A 121 -1.45 9.54 -1.12
CA VAL A 121 -1.80 10.10 0.20
C VAL A 121 -1.57 9.08 1.30
N PHE A 122 -1.95 7.81 1.08
CA PHE A 122 -1.65 6.72 2.01
C PHE A 122 -0.14 6.58 2.26
N LEU A 123 0.68 6.57 1.21
CA LEU A 123 2.14 6.43 1.33
C LEU A 123 2.77 7.63 2.06
N ILE A 124 2.37 8.86 1.77
CA ILE A 124 2.90 10.07 2.44
C ILE A 124 2.62 10.01 3.95
N ILE A 125 1.37 9.72 4.33
CA ILE A 125 1.00 9.59 5.76
C ILE A 125 1.73 8.38 6.38
N GLY A 126 1.90 7.29 5.62
CA GLY A 126 2.58 6.08 6.03
C GLY A 126 4.06 6.30 6.34
N ILE A 127 4.76 7.08 5.50
CA ILE A 127 6.15 7.51 5.72
C ILE A 127 6.24 8.34 7.01
N GLY A 128 5.33 9.31 7.20
CA GLY A 128 5.27 10.09 8.44
C GLY A 128 5.04 9.21 9.68
N HIS A 129 4.18 8.20 9.57
CA HIS A 129 3.98 7.20 10.62
C HIS A 129 5.25 6.37 10.89
N PHE A 130 5.93 5.92 9.85
CA PHE A 130 7.17 5.14 9.94
C PHE A 130 8.30 5.94 10.60
N ILE A 131 8.54 7.18 10.16
CA ILE A 131 9.57 8.07 10.74
C ILE A 131 9.34 8.26 12.24
N LYS A 132 8.09 8.49 12.68
CA LYS A 132 7.74 8.61 14.10
C LYS A 132 8.00 7.34 14.92
N ARG A 133 8.16 6.19 14.27
CA ARG A 133 8.40 4.88 14.90
C ARG A 133 9.79 4.32 14.62
N ILE A 134 10.64 5.03 13.88
CA ILE A 134 11.94 4.51 13.43
C ILE A 134 12.86 4.14 14.61
N LYS A 135 12.77 4.86 15.73
CA LYS A 135 13.53 4.56 16.96
C LYS A 135 13.26 3.15 17.50
N TRP A 136 12.11 2.54 17.20
CA TRP A 136 11.78 1.19 17.63
C TRP A 136 12.70 0.14 17.01
N TYR A 137 13.21 0.35 15.79
CA TYR A 137 14.11 -0.60 15.13
C TYR A 137 15.54 -0.58 15.70
N PHE A 138 15.91 0.51 16.38
CA PHE A 138 17.24 0.71 16.94
C PHE A 138 17.30 0.49 18.45
N LYS A 139 16.15 0.34 19.12
CA LYS A 139 16.10 -0.13 20.51
C LYS A 139 16.32 -1.64 20.52
N LYS A 140 17.53 -2.06 20.89
CA LYS A 140 17.87 -3.46 21.20
C LYS A 140 17.03 -3.98 22.36
#